data_AF-A0A9E7SYF3-F1
#
_entry.id   AF-A0A9E7SYF3-F1
#
_cell.length_a   1.000
_cell.length_b   1.000
_cell.length_c   1.000
_cell.angle_alpha   90.00
_cell.angle_beta   90.00
_cell.angle_gamma   90.00
#
_symmetry.space_group_name_H-M   'P 1'
#
loop_
_entity.id
_entity.type
_entity.pdbx_description
1 polymer ?
#
loop_
_entity_poly.entity_id
_entity_poly.type
_entity_poly.pdbx_seq_one_letter_code
_entity_poly.pdbx_strand_id
1 'polypeptide(L)'
;MSPELTEGKKLKWLGAKRDGDDESEVKAEINRLERTVGGFDQYQIFVDESADLADHEFRLIREQGWPEPDAELFTSKIDNSFDDWWAYDNYINVQVDSYRAMKGDFPSEVVFGGIETTGDGEVAVGVRLHDEAGVSKAGLSLPPGTIELFGSRLEISEMKEPDPEEEDLAYGAVEVEPAEPIVDEEFEVFCPITNNSDTDVRVFPQLVVNGVVEEQVEVDIAQGATEEARFSYVQPRISRLEVQIDGEPPVEVRVTSGDL
;
A
#
# COMPACT_ATOMS: atom_id res chain seq x y z
N MET A 1 -5.39 -19.53 22.39
CA MET A 1 -6.16 -19.04 21.23
C MET A 1 -6.46 -17.58 21.48
N SER A 2 -5.71 -16.68 20.86
CA SER A 2 -6.03 -15.26 20.89
C SER A 2 -7.27 -15.04 20.03
N PRO A 3 -8.26 -14.26 20.46
CA PRO A 3 -9.43 -13.96 19.64
C PRO A 3 -8.96 -13.25 18.37
N GLU A 4 -9.34 -13.78 17.21
CA GLU A 4 -9.07 -13.16 15.91
C GLU A 4 -9.67 -11.75 15.91
N LEU A 5 -8.83 -10.74 15.75
CA LEU A 5 -9.28 -9.38 15.56
C LEU A 5 -10.00 -9.31 14.22
N THR A 6 -11.26 -8.88 14.23
CA THR A 6 -12.01 -8.60 12.99
C THR A 6 -11.27 -7.55 12.17
N GLU A 7 -11.42 -7.58 10.85
CA GLU A 7 -10.73 -6.68 9.92
C GLU A 7 -10.94 -5.20 10.28
N GLY A 8 -12.17 -4.82 10.61
CA GLY A 8 -12.48 -3.47 11.12
C GLY A 8 -11.81 -3.10 12.46
N LYS A 9 -11.51 -4.08 13.33
CA LYS A 9 -10.72 -3.82 14.56
C LYS A 9 -9.22 -3.73 14.26
N LYS A 10 -8.70 -4.51 13.30
CA LYS A 10 -7.31 -4.40 12.82
C LYS A 10 -7.05 -3.01 12.21
N LEU A 11 -7.99 -2.50 11.41
CA LEU A 11 -7.92 -1.16 10.79
C LEU A 11 -8.02 -0.01 11.80
N LYS A 12 -8.86 -0.13 12.84
CA LYS A 12 -8.88 0.82 13.96
C LYS A 12 -7.56 0.83 14.74
N TRP A 13 -6.94 -0.34 14.90
CA TRP A 13 -5.69 -0.49 15.65
C TRP A 13 -4.48 0.14 14.91
N LEU A 14 -4.50 0.11 13.57
CA LEU A 14 -3.50 0.75 12.71
C LEU A 14 -3.68 2.28 12.60
N GLY A 15 -4.68 2.87 13.27
CA GLY A 15 -5.00 4.29 13.14
C GLY A 15 -5.57 4.68 11.78
N ALA A 16 -5.89 3.68 10.93
CA ALA A 16 -6.31 3.84 9.55
C ALA A 16 -7.84 4.03 9.39
N LYS A 17 -8.62 3.74 10.43
CA LYS A 17 -10.07 3.95 10.43
C LYS A 17 -10.49 4.65 11.72
N ARG A 18 -11.02 5.87 11.65
CA ARG A 18 -11.75 6.47 12.78
C ARG A 18 -13.23 6.12 12.68
N ASP A 19 -13.89 6.08 13.83
CA ASP A 19 -15.35 6.09 13.86
C ASP A 19 -15.82 7.43 13.28
N GLY A 20 -16.33 7.44 12.05
CA GLY A 20 -16.97 8.61 11.43
C GLY A 20 -16.42 9.10 10.08
N ASP A 21 -15.38 8.49 9.50
CA ASP A 21 -14.78 8.99 8.26
C ASP A 21 -15.74 8.82 7.05
N ASP A 22 -16.39 7.66 6.91
CA ASP A 22 -17.48 7.43 5.93
C ASP A 22 -18.68 8.37 6.16
N GLU A 23 -18.92 8.79 7.41
CA GLU A 23 -20.00 9.71 7.76
C GLU A 23 -19.71 11.15 7.31
N SER A 24 -18.43 11.53 7.13
CA SER A 24 -18.04 12.93 6.86
C SER A 24 -18.31 13.36 5.41
N GLU A 25 -17.95 12.54 4.42
CA GLU A 25 -18.21 12.82 3.00
C GLU A 25 -19.69 12.67 2.66
N VAL A 26 -20.36 11.64 3.20
CA VAL A 26 -21.82 11.49 3.11
C VAL A 26 -22.50 12.73 3.68
N LYS A 27 -22.03 13.25 4.82
CA LYS A 27 -22.60 14.45 5.42
C LYS A 27 -22.31 15.73 4.62
N ALA A 28 -21.16 15.86 3.96
CA ALA A 28 -20.84 17.01 3.12
C ALA A 28 -21.80 17.14 1.92
N GLU A 29 -22.02 16.05 1.20
CA GLU A 29 -22.91 16.05 0.04
C GLU A 29 -24.38 16.20 0.44
N ILE A 30 -24.81 15.54 1.52
CA ILE A 30 -26.15 15.73 2.10
C ILE A 30 -26.35 17.19 2.53
N ASN A 31 -25.39 17.79 3.26
CA ASN A 31 -25.49 19.19 3.68
C ASN A 31 -25.59 20.13 2.47
N ARG A 32 -24.90 19.82 1.37
CA ARG A 32 -24.95 20.62 0.15
C ARG A 32 -26.32 20.53 -0.51
N LEU A 33 -26.86 19.32 -0.70
CA LEU A 33 -28.21 19.10 -1.23
C LEU A 33 -29.26 19.79 -0.35
N GLU A 34 -29.17 19.61 0.97
CA GLU A 34 -30.05 20.27 1.94
C GLU A 34 -29.97 21.81 1.87
N ARG A 35 -28.76 22.37 1.67
CA ARG A 35 -28.54 23.82 1.58
C ARG A 35 -29.04 24.42 0.27
N THR A 36 -28.92 23.69 -0.83
CA THR A 36 -29.15 24.21 -2.18
C THR A 36 -30.54 23.88 -2.69
N VAL A 37 -30.93 22.60 -2.66
CA VAL A 37 -32.23 22.11 -3.14
C VAL A 37 -33.28 22.14 -2.03
N GLY A 38 -32.88 21.92 -0.78
CA GLY A 38 -33.77 21.86 0.39
C GLY A 38 -33.92 20.46 0.96
N GLY A 39 -34.96 20.22 1.74
CA GLY A 39 -35.22 18.90 2.33
C GLY A 39 -35.45 17.81 1.27
N PHE A 40 -35.42 16.53 1.68
CA PHE A 40 -35.52 15.41 0.75
C PHE A 40 -36.80 15.46 -0.12
N ASP A 41 -37.94 15.87 0.43
CA ASP A 41 -39.17 16.06 -0.35
C ASP A 41 -39.02 17.08 -1.50
N GLN A 42 -38.21 18.14 -1.31
CA GLN A 42 -37.90 19.10 -2.37
C GLN A 42 -36.98 18.49 -3.41
N TYR A 43 -36.05 17.62 -2.99
CA TYR A 43 -35.19 16.90 -3.90
C TYR A 43 -35.94 15.88 -4.75
N GLN A 44 -36.94 15.19 -4.18
CA GLN A 44 -37.84 14.31 -4.93
C GLN A 44 -38.58 15.08 -6.02
N ILE A 45 -39.15 16.25 -5.70
CA ILE A 45 -39.78 17.14 -6.69
C ILE A 45 -38.76 17.56 -7.74
N PHE A 46 -37.54 17.93 -7.32
CA PHE A 46 -36.48 18.34 -8.22
C PHE A 46 -36.10 17.23 -9.23
N VAL A 47 -36.00 15.98 -8.77
CA VAL A 47 -35.75 14.81 -9.61
C VAL A 47 -36.94 14.51 -10.53
N ASP A 48 -38.17 14.49 -10.02
CA ASP A 48 -39.40 14.22 -10.80
C ASP A 48 -39.63 15.27 -11.91
N GLU A 49 -39.25 16.52 -11.67
CA GLU A 49 -39.34 17.61 -12.66
C GLU A 49 -38.19 17.58 -13.70
N SER A 50 -37.14 16.79 -13.48
CA SER A 50 -36.00 16.69 -14.39
C SER A 50 -36.26 15.67 -15.50
N ALA A 51 -36.06 16.10 -16.74
CA ALA A 51 -36.40 15.29 -17.91
C ALA A 51 -35.45 14.09 -18.12
N ASP A 52 -34.17 14.31 -17.86
CA ASP A 52 -33.08 13.33 -17.97
C ASP A 52 -31.89 13.76 -17.09
N LEU A 53 -30.83 12.96 -17.09
CA LEU A 53 -29.62 13.23 -16.30
C LEU A 53 -28.94 14.55 -16.71
N ALA A 54 -28.98 14.93 -17.99
CA ALA A 54 -28.37 16.17 -18.47
C ALA A 54 -29.18 17.41 -18.03
N ASP A 55 -30.51 17.31 -18.03
CA ASP A 55 -31.39 18.32 -17.47
C ASP A 55 -31.21 18.45 -15.95
N HIS A 56 -31.04 17.33 -15.24
CA HIS A 56 -30.73 17.34 -13.80
C HIS A 56 -29.43 18.09 -13.49
N GLU A 57 -28.34 17.78 -14.20
CA GLU A 57 -27.07 18.49 -14.07
C GLU A 57 -27.21 19.98 -14.37
N PHE A 58 -27.88 20.31 -15.48
CA PHE A 58 -28.12 21.68 -15.89
C PHE A 58 -28.86 22.48 -14.81
N ARG A 59 -29.89 21.89 -14.19
CA ARG A 59 -30.67 22.53 -13.13
C ARG A 59 -29.87 22.67 -11.83
N LEU A 60 -29.03 21.71 -11.47
CA LEU A 60 -28.12 21.85 -10.32
C LEU A 60 -27.21 23.07 -10.50
N ILE A 61 -26.65 23.24 -11.69
CA ILE A 61 -25.74 24.36 -12.00
C ILE A 61 -26.50 25.69 -12.07
N ARG A 62 -27.61 25.74 -12.84
CA ARG A 62 -28.27 27.00 -13.21
C ARG A 62 -29.32 27.47 -12.23
N GLU A 63 -30.03 26.55 -11.58
CA GLU A 63 -31.13 26.88 -10.67
C GLU A 63 -30.68 26.80 -9.20
N GLN A 64 -29.84 25.81 -8.87
CA GLN A 64 -29.42 25.53 -7.49
C GLN A 64 -28.04 26.12 -7.15
N GLY A 65 -27.33 26.66 -8.15
CA GLY A 65 -26.06 27.37 -7.97
C GLY A 65 -24.87 26.46 -7.63
N TRP A 66 -24.92 25.19 -8.03
CA TRP A 66 -23.79 24.28 -7.86
C TRP A 66 -22.64 24.70 -8.78
N PRO A 67 -21.38 24.60 -8.30
CA PRO A 67 -20.22 24.60 -9.18
C PRO A 67 -20.35 23.46 -10.20
N GLU A 68 -20.06 23.76 -11.47
CA GLU A 68 -20.12 22.80 -12.58
C GLU A 68 -19.36 21.49 -12.28
N PRO A 69 -18.12 21.51 -11.74
CA PRO A 69 -17.42 20.26 -11.41
C PRO A 69 -18.13 19.41 -10.34
N ASP A 70 -18.84 20.05 -9.42
CA ASP A 70 -19.54 19.36 -8.33
C ASP A 70 -20.85 18.73 -8.84
N ALA A 71 -21.52 19.39 -9.80
CA ALA A 71 -22.71 18.85 -10.46
C ALA A 71 -22.35 17.69 -11.38
N GLU A 72 -21.31 17.82 -12.20
CA GLU A 72 -20.76 16.76 -13.05
C GLU A 72 -20.35 15.52 -12.23
N LEU A 73 -19.69 15.74 -11.08
CA LEU A 73 -19.31 14.65 -10.18
C LEU A 73 -20.55 13.94 -9.63
N PHE A 74 -21.56 14.69 -9.22
CA PHE A 74 -22.80 14.11 -8.69
C PHE A 74 -23.58 13.32 -9.74
N THR A 75 -23.73 13.86 -10.95
CA THR A 75 -24.39 13.16 -12.06
C THR A 75 -23.62 11.96 -12.54
N SER A 76 -22.28 12.02 -12.52
CA SER A 76 -21.43 10.85 -12.78
C SER A 76 -21.66 9.72 -11.77
N LYS A 77 -21.84 10.04 -10.47
CA LYS A 77 -22.17 9.01 -9.46
C LYS A 77 -23.52 8.35 -9.77
N ILE A 78 -24.50 9.11 -10.22
CA ILE A 78 -25.80 8.60 -10.64
C ILE A 78 -25.64 7.68 -11.87
N ASP A 79 -24.99 8.16 -12.93
CA ASP A 79 -24.80 7.42 -14.18
C ASP A 79 -24.06 6.09 -13.99
N ASN A 80 -23.10 6.04 -13.05
CA ASN A 80 -22.36 4.81 -12.76
C ASN A 80 -23.11 3.85 -11.81
N SER A 81 -24.11 4.33 -11.06
CA SER A 81 -24.81 3.51 -10.07
C SER A 81 -26.16 2.98 -10.56
N PHE A 82 -26.71 3.54 -11.64
CA PHE A 82 -28.01 3.21 -12.17
C PHE A 82 -27.94 2.94 -13.67
N ASP A 83 -28.70 1.96 -14.15
CA ASP A 83 -28.70 1.58 -15.58
C ASP A 83 -29.15 2.73 -16.51
N ASP A 84 -30.06 3.59 -16.03
CA ASP A 84 -30.52 4.79 -16.72
C ASP A 84 -31.16 5.80 -15.75
N TRP A 85 -31.52 6.99 -16.26
CA TRP A 85 -32.19 8.05 -15.50
C TRP A 85 -33.51 7.58 -14.87
N TRP A 86 -34.27 6.71 -15.55
CA TRP A 86 -35.56 6.26 -15.04
C TRP A 86 -35.40 5.33 -13.84
N ALA A 87 -34.35 4.50 -13.83
CA ALA A 87 -33.99 3.68 -12.68
C ALA A 87 -33.64 4.56 -11.47
N TYR A 88 -32.90 5.65 -11.68
CA TYR A 88 -32.58 6.61 -10.63
C TYR A 88 -33.82 7.38 -10.13
N ASP A 89 -34.61 7.93 -11.03
CA ASP A 89 -35.86 8.63 -10.72
C ASP A 89 -36.81 7.76 -9.89
N ASN A 90 -37.05 6.52 -10.33
CA ASN A 90 -37.87 5.56 -9.59
C ASN A 90 -37.24 5.19 -8.22
N TYR A 91 -35.92 5.10 -8.12
CA TYR A 91 -35.25 4.88 -6.85
C TYR A 91 -35.50 6.03 -5.86
N ILE A 92 -35.29 7.28 -6.27
CA ILE A 92 -35.50 8.47 -5.44
C ILE A 92 -36.97 8.65 -5.03
N ASN A 93 -37.89 8.42 -5.97
CA ASN A 93 -39.31 8.70 -5.75
C ASN A 93 -40.10 7.55 -5.12
N VAL A 94 -39.56 6.32 -5.11
CA VAL A 94 -40.30 5.13 -4.64
C VAL A 94 -39.56 4.33 -3.57
N GLN A 95 -38.23 4.31 -3.56
CA GLN A 95 -37.46 3.36 -2.74
C GLN A 95 -36.80 3.98 -1.51
N VAL A 96 -36.45 5.26 -1.56
CA VAL A 96 -35.80 5.97 -0.44
C VAL A 96 -36.62 7.14 0.07
N ASP A 97 -36.44 7.47 1.36
CA ASP A 97 -37.23 8.47 2.09
C ASP A 97 -36.39 9.61 2.70
N SER A 98 -35.08 9.58 2.48
CA SER A 98 -34.14 10.55 3.03
C SER A 98 -32.85 10.59 2.22
N TYR A 99 -32.14 11.73 2.28
CA TYR A 99 -30.81 11.83 1.68
C TYR A 99 -29.82 10.79 2.24
N ARG A 100 -29.99 10.41 3.51
CA ARG A 100 -29.16 9.40 4.15
C ARG A 100 -29.42 8.01 3.58
N ALA A 101 -30.69 7.66 3.34
CA ALA A 101 -31.04 6.41 2.68
C ALA A 101 -30.55 6.40 1.23
N MET A 102 -30.78 7.48 0.48
CA MET A 102 -30.26 7.66 -0.88
C MET A 102 -28.75 7.40 -0.95
N LYS A 103 -27.99 7.96 0.00
CA LYS A 103 -26.53 7.80 0.06
C LYS A 103 -26.07 6.42 0.48
N GLY A 104 -26.88 5.67 1.22
CA GLY A 104 -26.54 4.33 1.69
C GLY A 104 -26.39 3.29 0.59
N ASP A 105 -27.02 3.51 -0.57
CA ASP A 105 -26.99 2.56 -1.69
C ASP A 105 -26.03 2.98 -2.82
N PHE A 106 -25.30 4.08 -2.67
CA PHE A 106 -24.09 4.27 -3.47
C PHE A 106 -22.99 3.33 -2.95
N PRO A 107 -22.12 2.79 -3.81
CA PRO A 107 -21.05 1.88 -3.41
C PRO A 107 -20.30 2.43 -2.19
N SER A 108 -20.16 1.60 -1.16
CA SER A 108 -19.48 2.01 0.07
C SER A 108 -17.96 2.03 -0.16
N GLU A 109 -17.39 3.21 -0.28
CA GLU A 109 -15.95 3.37 -0.44
C GLU A 109 -15.27 3.37 0.93
N VAL A 110 -14.09 2.76 1.04
CA VAL A 110 -13.25 2.93 2.23
C VAL A 110 -12.29 4.08 1.99
N VAL A 111 -12.52 5.20 2.69
CA VAL A 111 -11.63 6.37 2.64
C VAL A 111 -10.74 6.42 3.88
N PHE A 112 -9.43 6.45 3.65
CA PHE A 112 -8.37 6.70 4.62
C PHE A 112 -7.99 8.18 4.55
N GLY A 113 -8.50 9.01 5.46
CA GLY A 113 -8.42 10.48 5.36
C GLY A 113 -7.57 11.19 6.41
N GLY A 114 -7.01 12.36 6.05
CA GLY A 114 -6.46 13.33 6.99
C GLY A 114 -7.56 14.08 7.78
N ILE A 115 -7.16 14.79 8.84
CA ILE A 115 -8.10 15.49 9.76
C ILE A 115 -8.68 16.77 9.15
N GLU A 116 -8.08 17.27 8.06
CA GLU A 116 -8.50 18.51 7.42
C GLU A 116 -9.63 18.25 6.42
N THR A 117 -10.67 19.07 6.50
CA THR A 117 -11.76 19.07 5.53
C THR A 117 -11.73 20.34 4.68
N THR A 118 -12.25 20.25 3.46
CA THR A 118 -12.52 21.42 2.61
C THR A 118 -13.63 22.29 3.23
N GLY A 119 -13.85 23.47 2.67
CA GLY A 119 -14.92 24.39 3.13
C GLY A 119 -16.33 23.78 3.08
N ASP A 120 -16.53 22.71 2.30
CA ASP A 120 -17.79 22.00 2.17
C ASP A 120 -17.86 20.71 3.01
N GLY A 121 -16.82 20.43 3.81
CA GLY A 121 -16.78 19.31 4.77
C GLY A 121 -16.21 18.00 4.23
N GLU A 122 -15.72 17.97 2.99
CA GLU A 122 -15.06 16.79 2.43
C GLU A 122 -13.64 16.61 2.98
N VAL A 123 -13.14 15.38 3.06
CA VAL A 123 -11.75 15.11 3.41
C VAL A 123 -10.81 15.76 2.38
N ALA A 124 -9.85 16.56 2.84
CA ALA A 124 -8.93 17.31 1.97
C ALA A 124 -7.76 16.46 1.43
N VAL A 125 -7.36 15.41 2.15
CA VAL A 125 -6.26 14.51 1.79
C VAL A 125 -6.64 13.08 2.19
N GLY A 126 -6.43 12.10 1.33
CA GLY A 126 -6.69 10.71 1.67
C GLY A 126 -6.33 9.68 0.59
N VAL A 127 -6.56 8.43 0.95
CA VAL A 127 -6.53 7.26 0.07
C VAL A 127 -7.93 6.68 0.05
N ARG A 128 -8.41 6.27 -1.11
CA ARG A 128 -9.71 5.61 -1.25
C ARG A 128 -9.52 4.29 -1.98
N LEU A 129 -10.07 3.22 -1.40
CA LEU A 129 -10.10 1.90 -2.03
C LEU A 129 -11.48 1.67 -2.63
N HIS A 130 -11.51 1.36 -3.92
CA HIS A 130 -12.69 0.98 -4.68
C HIS A 130 -12.67 -0.53 -4.83
N ASP A 131 -13.39 -1.25 -3.96
CA ASP A 131 -13.56 -2.70 -4.03
C ASP A 131 -14.54 -3.13 -5.14
N GLU A 132 -15.49 -2.25 -5.48
CA GLU A 132 -16.39 -2.35 -6.63
C GLU A 132 -16.10 -1.27 -7.68
N ALA A 133 -16.82 -1.30 -8.81
CA ALA A 133 -16.74 -0.23 -9.79
C ALA A 133 -17.28 1.06 -9.16
N GLY A 134 -16.59 2.17 -9.35
CA GLY A 134 -16.88 3.41 -8.64
C GLY A 134 -16.57 4.65 -9.46
N VAL A 135 -16.63 5.81 -8.80
CA VAL A 135 -16.33 7.11 -9.42
C VAL A 135 -15.30 7.83 -8.55
N SER A 136 -14.22 8.28 -9.17
CA SER A 136 -13.17 9.03 -8.47
C SER A 136 -13.69 10.36 -7.94
N LYS A 137 -12.93 11.00 -7.05
CA LYS A 137 -13.20 12.39 -6.60
C LYS A 137 -13.19 13.40 -7.76
N ALA A 138 -12.59 13.05 -8.89
CA ALA A 138 -12.58 13.86 -10.11
C ALA A 138 -13.70 13.49 -11.11
N GLY A 139 -14.65 12.62 -10.73
CA GLY A 139 -15.78 12.24 -11.60
C GLY A 139 -15.43 11.18 -12.65
N LEU A 140 -14.28 10.52 -12.53
CA LEU A 140 -13.85 9.51 -13.51
C LEU A 140 -14.35 8.13 -13.10
N SER A 141 -14.91 7.36 -14.03
CA SER A 141 -15.27 5.97 -13.80
C SER A 141 -14.02 5.14 -13.48
N LEU A 142 -14.09 4.37 -12.39
CA LEU A 142 -13.01 3.54 -11.87
C LEU A 142 -13.44 2.07 -11.86
N PRO A 143 -12.62 1.14 -12.39
CA PRO A 143 -12.89 -0.28 -12.27
C PRO A 143 -12.70 -0.78 -10.83
N PRO A 144 -13.28 -1.95 -10.47
CA PRO A 144 -13.02 -2.61 -9.18
C PRO A 144 -11.53 -2.83 -8.95
N GLY A 145 -11.11 -2.70 -7.69
CA GLY A 145 -9.72 -2.82 -7.26
C GLY A 145 -8.89 -1.54 -7.43
N THR A 146 -9.52 -0.40 -7.73
CA THR A 146 -8.79 0.87 -7.88
C THR A 146 -8.41 1.47 -6.53
N ILE A 147 -7.18 1.96 -6.42
CA ILE A 147 -6.74 2.82 -5.30
C ILE A 147 -6.65 4.25 -5.83
N GLU A 148 -7.39 5.16 -5.20
CA GLU A 148 -7.34 6.58 -5.47
C GLU A 148 -6.54 7.29 -4.37
N LEU A 149 -5.62 8.17 -4.75
CA LEU A 149 -4.83 9.01 -3.84
C LEU A 149 -5.14 10.48 -4.14
N PHE A 150 -5.54 11.25 -3.13
CA PHE A 150 -5.89 12.66 -3.31
C PHE A 150 -5.32 13.55 -2.20
N GLY A 151 -4.91 14.76 -2.57
CA GLY A 151 -4.34 15.74 -1.65
C GLY A 151 -3.57 16.83 -2.39
N SER A 152 -3.20 17.90 -1.69
CA SER A 152 -2.43 19.02 -2.26
C SER A 152 -0.99 18.66 -2.61
N ARG A 153 -0.46 17.61 -1.98
CA ARG A 153 0.84 17.02 -2.26
C ARG A 153 0.78 15.52 -1.99
N LEU A 154 1.26 14.72 -2.93
CA LEU A 154 1.45 13.29 -2.77
C LEU A 154 2.94 13.02 -2.57
N GLU A 155 3.29 12.39 -1.45
CA GLU A 155 4.61 11.81 -1.24
C GLU A 155 4.44 10.30 -1.08
N ILE A 156 4.91 9.55 -2.06
CA ILE A 156 4.91 8.10 -2.03
C ILE A 156 6.29 7.69 -1.53
N SER A 157 6.33 7.10 -0.34
CA SER A 157 7.53 6.47 0.20
C SER A 157 7.33 4.96 0.10
N GLU A 158 8.15 4.31 -0.71
CA GLU A 158 8.19 2.85 -0.76
C GLU A 158 8.84 2.37 0.55
N MET A 159 8.11 1.59 1.34
CA MET A 159 8.77 0.78 2.37
C MET A 159 9.45 -0.36 1.63
N LYS A 160 10.75 -0.54 1.89
CA LYS A 160 11.47 -1.77 1.52
C LYS A 160 10.60 -2.95 1.97
N GLU A 161 10.45 -3.96 1.11
CA GLU A 161 9.77 -5.20 1.49
C GLU A 161 10.30 -5.64 2.86
N PRO A 162 9.43 -6.13 3.77
CA PRO A 162 9.90 -6.70 5.01
C PRO A 162 10.97 -7.73 4.63
N ASP A 163 12.20 -7.52 5.11
CA ASP A 163 13.27 -8.50 4.91
C ASP A 163 12.70 -9.86 5.38
N PRO A 164 12.91 -10.95 4.63
CA PRO A 164 12.48 -12.28 5.05
C PRO A 164 12.90 -12.48 6.51
N GLU A 165 12.02 -13.05 7.34
CA GLU A 165 12.38 -13.34 8.73
C GLU A 165 13.69 -14.15 8.71
N GLU A 166 14.69 -13.79 9.54
CA GLU A 166 16.01 -14.47 9.56
C GLU A 166 15.87 -16.01 9.71
N GLU A 167 14.70 -16.50 10.16
CA GLU A 167 14.35 -17.92 10.26
C GLU A 167 14.20 -18.65 8.91
N ASP A 168 14.01 -17.95 7.78
CA ASP A 168 13.83 -18.56 6.45
C ASP A 168 15.14 -18.74 5.67
N LEU A 169 16.23 -18.14 6.13
CA LEU A 169 17.56 -18.28 5.53
C LEU A 169 18.39 -19.31 6.31
N ALA A 170 18.91 -20.31 5.62
CA ALA A 170 19.82 -21.28 6.21
C ALA A 170 21.24 -21.10 5.66
N TYR A 171 22.15 -20.61 6.49
CA TYR A 171 23.58 -20.53 6.20
C TYR A 171 24.23 -21.90 6.42
N GLY A 172 25.10 -22.30 5.50
CA GLY A 172 25.95 -23.47 5.65
C GLY A 172 27.23 -23.16 6.41
N ALA A 173 28.09 -24.17 6.52
CA ALA A 173 29.40 -23.97 7.13
C ALA A 173 30.27 -23.05 6.27
N VAL A 174 31.01 -22.15 6.93
CA VAL A 174 32.03 -21.34 6.27
C VAL A 174 33.17 -22.25 5.81
N GLU A 175 33.56 -22.11 4.54
CA GLU A 175 34.66 -22.82 3.91
C GLU A 175 35.71 -21.83 3.41
N VAL A 176 36.97 -22.30 3.33
CA VAL A 176 38.13 -21.49 2.94
C VAL A 176 38.96 -22.25 1.92
N GLU A 177 39.23 -21.62 0.78
CA GLU A 177 39.98 -22.22 -0.32
C GLU A 177 41.14 -21.32 -0.79
N PRO A 178 42.40 -21.80 -0.76
CA PRO A 178 42.82 -23.09 -0.20
C PRO A 178 42.71 -23.14 1.34
N ALA A 179 42.57 -24.34 1.90
CA ALA A 179 42.44 -24.54 3.36
C ALA A 179 43.66 -24.07 4.17
N GLU A 180 44.82 -23.93 3.52
CA GLU A 180 46.03 -23.33 4.10
C GLU A 180 46.48 -22.15 3.21
N PRO A 181 45.94 -20.94 3.41
CA PRO A 181 46.31 -19.78 2.61
C PRO A 181 47.76 -19.36 2.79
N ILE A 182 48.32 -18.79 1.72
CA ILE A 182 49.70 -18.30 1.68
C ILE A 182 49.72 -16.77 1.84
N VAL A 183 50.72 -16.25 2.54
CA VAL A 183 50.95 -14.81 2.67
C VAL A 183 51.06 -14.14 1.31
N ASP A 184 50.41 -12.99 1.17
CA ASP A 184 50.34 -12.19 -0.08
C ASP A 184 49.67 -12.91 -1.27
N GLU A 185 49.05 -14.08 -1.05
CA GLU A 185 48.19 -14.75 -2.04
C GLU A 185 46.71 -14.55 -1.68
N GLU A 186 45.87 -14.50 -2.72
CA GLU A 186 44.43 -14.43 -2.58
C GLU A 186 43.88 -15.82 -2.23
N PHE A 187 42.98 -15.85 -1.24
CA PHE A 187 42.19 -17.03 -0.92
C PHE A 187 40.72 -16.65 -0.84
N GLU A 188 39.85 -17.61 -1.11
CA GLU A 188 38.42 -17.43 -1.05
C GLU A 188 37.88 -17.87 0.30
N VAL A 189 36.94 -17.11 0.83
CA VAL A 189 36.07 -17.48 1.95
C VAL A 189 34.66 -17.54 1.41
N PHE A 190 33.96 -18.64 1.62
CA PHE A 190 32.60 -18.77 1.12
C PHE A 190 31.68 -19.53 2.04
N CYS A 191 30.38 -19.27 1.88
CA CYS A 191 29.31 -19.90 2.64
C CYS A 191 28.10 -20.10 1.72
N PRO A 192 27.54 -21.32 1.62
CA PRO A 192 26.29 -21.54 0.90
C PRO A 192 25.11 -21.02 1.73
N ILE A 193 24.18 -20.35 1.10
CA ILE A 193 22.99 -19.73 1.70
C ILE A 193 21.78 -20.30 1.00
N THR A 194 20.89 -20.95 1.76
CA THR A 194 19.66 -21.54 1.22
C THR A 194 18.47 -20.67 1.59
N ASN A 195 17.70 -20.28 0.57
CA ASN A 195 16.44 -19.58 0.75
C ASN A 195 15.29 -20.58 0.91
N ASN A 196 14.78 -20.74 2.13
CA ASN A 196 13.64 -21.61 2.42
C ASN A 196 12.29 -20.89 2.37
N SER A 197 12.27 -19.58 2.07
CA SER A 197 11.03 -18.81 1.95
C SER A 197 10.24 -19.19 0.70
N ASP A 198 9.04 -18.63 0.58
CA ASP A 198 8.17 -18.80 -0.59
C ASP A 198 8.35 -17.71 -1.66
N THR A 199 9.36 -16.85 -1.53
CA THR A 199 9.68 -15.75 -2.46
C THR A 199 11.16 -15.70 -2.81
N ASP A 200 11.54 -15.00 -3.88
CA ASP A 200 12.93 -14.67 -4.15
C ASP A 200 13.45 -13.69 -3.08
N VAL A 201 14.71 -13.81 -2.69
CA VAL A 201 15.31 -12.97 -1.64
C VAL A 201 16.65 -12.39 -2.08
N ARG A 202 16.96 -11.21 -1.55
CA ARG A 202 18.26 -10.56 -1.70
C ARG A 202 18.90 -10.41 -0.34
N VAL A 203 20.08 -10.99 -0.17
CA VAL A 203 20.84 -10.98 1.09
C VAL A 203 22.16 -10.22 0.93
N PHE A 204 22.70 -9.74 2.05
CA PHE A 204 23.94 -8.95 2.06
C PHE A 204 24.99 -9.51 3.04
N PRO A 205 25.54 -10.72 2.79
CA PRO A 205 26.44 -11.38 3.72
C PRO A 205 27.70 -10.58 3.97
N GLN A 206 28.16 -10.57 5.23
CA GLN A 206 29.36 -9.85 5.67
C GLN A 206 30.47 -10.82 6.01
N LEU A 207 31.64 -10.62 5.42
CA LEU A 207 32.88 -11.27 5.85
C LEU A 207 33.40 -10.56 7.10
N VAL A 208 33.54 -11.31 8.18
CA VAL A 208 34.11 -10.85 9.46
C VAL A 208 35.44 -11.55 9.69
N VAL A 209 36.52 -10.79 9.83
CA VAL A 209 37.86 -11.30 10.15
C VAL A 209 38.31 -10.73 11.50
N ASN A 210 38.60 -11.61 12.45
CA ASN A 210 38.96 -11.25 13.83
C ASN A 210 37.95 -10.31 14.51
N GLY A 211 36.66 -10.51 14.24
CA GLY A 211 35.57 -9.69 14.79
C GLY A 211 35.38 -8.33 14.12
N VAL A 212 36.04 -8.06 13.00
CA VAL A 212 35.88 -6.83 12.20
C VAL A 212 35.26 -7.17 10.86
N VAL A 213 34.22 -6.43 10.46
CA VAL A 213 33.63 -6.54 9.11
C VAL A 213 34.63 -6.00 8.10
N GLU A 214 35.08 -6.86 7.19
CA GLU A 214 36.04 -6.53 6.13
C GLU A 214 35.34 -6.20 4.81
N GLU A 215 34.33 -6.98 4.45
CA GLU A 215 33.63 -6.88 3.16
C GLU A 215 32.17 -7.31 3.29
N GLN A 216 31.33 -6.84 2.36
CA GLN A 216 29.93 -7.24 2.20
C GLN A 216 29.64 -7.45 0.72
N VAL A 217 28.92 -8.53 0.39
CA VAL A 217 28.50 -8.84 -0.99
C VAL A 217 26.98 -8.89 -1.08
N GLU A 218 26.41 -8.56 -2.25
CA GLU A 218 24.98 -8.75 -2.54
C GLU A 218 24.80 -10.11 -3.22
N VAL A 219 23.87 -10.92 -2.72
CA VAL A 219 23.51 -12.22 -3.30
C VAL A 219 21.99 -12.29 -3.51
N ASP A 220 21.58 -12.46 -4.76
CA ASP A 220 20.18 -12.73 -5.11
C ASP A 220 19.96 -14.25 -5.13
N ILE A 221 19.00 -14.74 -4.33
CA ILE A 221 18.71 -16.17 -4.14
C ILE A 221 17.25 -16.43 -4.50
N ALA A 222 17.03 -17.20 -5.56
CA ALA A 222 15.68 -17.58 -5.96
C ALA A 222 14.98 -18.44 -4.88
N GLN A 223 13.65 -18.47 -4.90
CA GLN A 223 12.85 -19.30 -4.01
C GLN A 223 13.32 -20.76 -4.01
N GLY A 224 13.62 -21.32 -2.83
CA GLY A 224 14.04 -22.71 -2.67
C GLY A 224 15.43 -23.04 -3.22
N ALA A 225 16.20 -22.04 -3.65
CA ALA A 225 17.55 -22.21 -4.17
C ALA A 225 18.62 -22.05 -3.08
N THR A 226 19.81 -22.55 -3.40
CA THR A 226 21.03 -22.33 -2.61
C THR A 226 22.04 -21.62 -3.51
N GLU A 227 22.53 -20.48 -3.05
CA GLU A 227 23.59 -19.71 -3.71
C GLU A 227 24.76 -19.51 -2.76
N GLU A 228 25.93 -19.14 -3.26
CA GLU A 228 27.14 -18.97 -2.45
C GLU A 228 27.51 -17.49 -2.28
N ALA A 229 27.70 -17.07 -1.04
CA ALA A 229 28.43 -15.84 -0.76
C ALA A 229 29.92 -16.12 -0.84
N ARG A 230 30.63 -15.48 -1.78
CA ARG A 230 32.07 -15.65 -1.99
C ARG A 230 32.80 -14.32 -1.77
N PHE A 231 33.88 -14.36 -1.01
CA PHE A 231 34.75 -13.22 -0.71
C PHE A 231 36.19 -13.57 -1.06
N SER A 232 36.89 -12.62 -1.66
CA SER A 232 38.32 -12.73 -1.94
C SER A 232 39.11 -11.97 -0.89
N TYR A 233 40.05 -12.65 -0.22
CA TYR A 233 40.82 -12.05 0.86
C TYR A 233 42.33 -12.27 0.67
N VAL A 234 43.12 -11.24 1.00
CA VAL A 234 44.60 -11.29 0.96
C VAL A 234 45.15 -10.92 2.32
N GLN A 235 45.96 -11.80 2.89
CA GLN A 235 46.60 -11.56 4.19
C GLN A 235 48.10 -11.30 4.03
N PRO A 236 48.62 -10.11 4.42
CA PRO A 236 50.00 -9.71 4.13
C PRO A 236 51.04 -10.26 5.11
N ARG A 237 50.63 -11.05 6.10
CA ARG A 237 51.51 -11.54 7.18
C ARG A 237 51.07 -12.90 7.67
N ILE A 238 52.03 -13.72 8.08
CA ILE A 238 51.76 -14.97 8.80
C ILE A 238 50.93 -14.64 10.04
N SER A 239 49.72 -15.19 10.11
CA SER A 239 48.79 -14.96 11.20
C SER A 239 47.83 -16.15 11.35
N ARG A 240 47.14 -16.17 12.49
CA ARG A 240 45.90 -16.93 12.64
C ARG A 240 44.77 -15.93 12.54
N LEU A 241 43.77 -16.26 11.72
CA LEU A 241 42.58 -15.46 11.51
C LEU A 241 41.39 -16.24 12.05
N GLU A 242 40.48 -15.55 12.71
CA GLU A 242 39.14 -16.03 12.99
C GLU A 242 38.22 -15.49 11.89
N VAL A 243 37.69 -16.35 11.03
CA VAL A 243 36.91 -15.96 9.84
C VAL A 243 35.47 -16.41 9.99
N GLN A 244 34.52 -15.52 9.72
CA GLN A 244 33.08 -15.73 9.87
C GLN A 244 32.32 -15.06 8.73
N ILE A 245 31.17 -15.62 8.37
CA ILE A 245 30.16 -14.97 7.52
C ILE A 245 28.84 -14.93 8.29
N ASP A 246 28.22 -13.75 8.42
CA ASP A 246 26.87 -13.52 9.00
C ASP A 246 26.46 -14.42 10.19
N GLY A 247 27.09 -14.23 11.35
CA GLY A 247 26.65 -14.88 12.58
C GLY A 247 26.98 -16.39 12.70
N GLU A 248 27.43 -17.03 11.63
CA GLU A 248 27.86 -18.44 11.65
C GLU A 248 29.08 -18.67 12.56
N PRO A 249 29.28 -19.87 13.12
CA PRO A 249 30.44 -20.16 13.95
C PRO A 249 31.75 -19.84 13.20
N PRO A 250 32.68 -19.11 13.81
CA PRO A 250 33.92 -18.75 13.14
C PRO A 250 34.81 -19.98 12.89
N VAL A 251 35.56 -19.92 11.80
CA VAL A 251 36.58 -20.91 11.41
C VAL A 251 37.96 -20.31 11.64
N GLU A 252 38.85 -21.07 12.31
CA GLU A 252 40.25 -20.68 12.45
C GLU A 252 41.01 -20.98 11.15
N VAL A 253 41.57 -19.94 10.55
CA VAL A 253 42.41 -20.03 9.35
C VAL A 253 43.85 -19.72 9.72
N ARG A 254 44.77 -20.59 9.31
CA ARG A 254 46.21 -20.37 9.50
C ARG A 254 46.85 -19.96 8.18
N VAL A 255 47.29 -18.71 8.11
CA VAL A 255 48.03 -18.20 6.95
C VAL A 255 49.51 -18.48 7.13
N THR A 256 50.12 -19.15 6.16
CA THR A 256 51.53 -19.58 6.19
C THR A 256 52.38 -18.85 5.16
N SER A 257 53.69 -18.85 5.31
CA SER A 257 54.58 -18.48 4.20
C SER A 257 54.50 -19.56 3.13
N GLY A 258 54.49 -19.17 1.85
CA GLY A 258 54.69 -20.13 0.77
C GLY A 258 56.04 -20.83 0.96
N ASP A 259 56.06 -22.15 0.75
CA ASP A 259 57.32 -22.89 0.75
C ASP A 259 58.24 -22.31 -0.34
N LEU A 260 59.44 -21.88 0.05
CA LEU A 260 60.55 -21.56 -0.88
C LEU A 260 61.11 -22.83 -1.51
#